data_AF-G1VH77-F1
#
_entry.id   AF-G1VH77-F1
#
_cell.length_a   1.000
_cell.length_b   1.000
_cell.length_c   1.000
_cell.angle_alpha   90.00
_cell.angle_beta   90.00
_cell.angle_gamma   90.00
#
_symmetry.space_group_name_H-M   'P 1'
#
loop_
_entity.id
_entity.type
_entity.pdbx_description
1 polymer ?
#
loop_
_entity_poly.entity_id
_entity_poly.type
_entity_poly.pdbx_seq_one_letter_code
_entity_poly.pdbx_strand_id
1 'polypeptide(L)'
;MTIFKENLDDVFVISHYNQVKMVYLFLIDDDYIVYIGNYPSSDTKIDFLPEKLCKFYMHIHNGWFEAISGGLGLLPIEKIQFLDESEWGLPREILQSIELSKTYYVFHNGGGGFLCINTEDVANPKSLVWWTNDQPKLCIDFWTLLDSWIEIGLLY
;
A
#
# COMPACT_ATOMS: atom_id res chain seq x y z
N MET A 1 -8.76 7.20 11.30
CA MET A 1 -7.40 7.75 11.30
C MET A 1 -7.43 9.26 11.61
N THR A 2 -7.04 9.63 12.83
CA THR A 2 -7.12 11.02 13.34
C THR A 2 -5.89 11.85 12.95
N ILE A 3 -4.71 11.19 12.84
CA ILE A 3 -3.42 11.83 12.60
C ILE A 3 -3.39 12.71 11.34
N PHE A 4 -3.97 12.26 10.23
CA PHE A 4 -4.03 13.08 9.02
C PHE A 4 -4.92 14.30 9.16
N LYS A 5 -6.01 14.21 9.91
CA LYS A 5 -6.91 15.33 10.09
C LYS A 5 -6.27 16.42 10.97
N GLU A 6 -5.45 16.01 11.94
CA GLU A 6 -4.81 16.92 12.88
C GLU A 6 -3.55 17.58 12.31
N ASN A 7 -2.82 16.88 11.43
CA ASN A 7 -1.52 17.34 10.93
C ASN A 7 -1.55 17.80 9.46
N LEU A 8 -2.69 17.75 8.76
CA LEU A 8 -2.80 18.26 7.39
C LEU A 8 -2.68 19.78 7.40
N ASP A 9 -1.62 20.29 6.78
CA ASP A 9 -1.37 21.72 6.63
C ASP A 9 -2.03 22.27 5.35
N ASP A 10 -1.77 21.62 4.21
CA ASP A 10 -2.32 22.06 2.92
C ASP A 10 -2.48 20.90 1.90
N VAL A 11 -3.29 21.15 0.87
CA VAL A 11 -3.54 20.24 -0.25
C VAL A 11 -3.44 20.99 -1.57
N PHE A 12 -2.54 20.53 -2.44
CA PHE A 12 -2.33 21.10 -3.76
C PHE A 12 -2.80 20.16 -4.85
N VAL A 13 -3.27 20.75 -5.95
CA VAL A 13 -3.40 20.04 -7.23
C VAL A 13 -2.25 20.49 -8.12
N ILE A 14 -1.43 19.54 -8.54
CA ILE A 14 -0.29 19.80 -9.42
C ILE A 14 -0.44 19.07 -10.75
N SER A 15 0.18 19.61 -11.79
CA SER A 15 0.42 18.89 -13.04
C SER A 15 1.89 18.50 -13.11
N HIS A 16 2.17 17.20 -13.24
CA HIS A 16 3.52 16.65 -13.33
C HIS A 16 3.57 15.65 -14.49
N TYR A 17 4.42 15.90 -15.49
CA TYR A 17 4.49 15.10 -16.73
C TYR A 17 3.11 14.82 -17.38
N ASN A 18 2.27 15.84 -17.50
CA ASN A 18 0.89 15.75 -18.01
C ASN A 18 -0.06 14.85 -17.18
N GLN A 19 0.33 14.48 -15.96
CA GLN A 19 -0.55 13.82 -15.01
C GLN A 19 -0.95 14.79 -13.90
N VAL A 20 -2.26 14.86 -13.63
CA VAL A 20 -2.78 15.59 -12.48
C VAL A 20 -2.58 14.73 -11.23
N LYS A 21 -2.05 15.34 -10.17
CA LYS A 21 -1.81 14.71 -8.87
C LYS A 21 -2.32 15.61 -7.76
N MET A 22 -2.85 15.01 -6.70
CA MET A 22 -3.08 15.68 -5.44
C MET A 22 -1.86 15.50 -4.55
N VAL A 23 -1.37 16.58 -3.96
CA VAL A 23 -0.25 16.58 -3.03
C VAL A 23 -0.78 17.02 -1.67
N TYR A 24 -0.53 16.21 -0.66
CA TYR A 24 -0.91 16.47 0.73
C TYR A 24 0.36 16.83 1.49
N LEU A 25 0.35 17.97 2.17
CA LEU A 25 1.41 18.36 3.10
C LEU A 25 0.94 18.12 4.52
N PHE A 26 1.64 17.24 5.23
CA PHE A 26 1.46 17.04 6.66
C PHE A 26 2.62 17.70 7.40
N LEU A 27 2.31 18.54 8.39
CA LEU A 27 3.32 19.15 9.27
C LEU A 27 3.38 18.34 10.56
N ILE A 28 4.50 17.67 10.82
CA ILE A 28 4.71 16.81 11.99
C ILE A 28 6.08 17.15 12.59
N ASP A 29 6.11 17.49 13.88
CA ASP A 29 7.33 17.86 14.60
C ASP A 29 8.23 18.89 13.85
N ASP A 30 7.59 19.91 13.28
CA ASP A 30 8.18 20.99 12.47
C ASP A 30 8.73 20.57 11.08
N ASP A 31 8.56 19.30 10.68
CA ASP A 31 8.93 18.77 9.37
C ASP A 31 7.71 18.51 8.47
N TYR A 32 7.91 18.67 7.16
CA TYR A 32 6.88 18.38 6.16
C TYR A 32 7.02 16.98 5.60
N ILE A 33 5.97 16.18 5.78
CA ILE A 33 5.80 14.89 5.11
C ILE A 33 4.85 15.06 3.94
N VAL A 34 5.29 14.62 2.76
CA VAL A 34 4.58 14.84 1.50
C VAL A 34 3.96 13.53 1.04
N TYR A 35 2.65 13.52 0.84
CA TYR A 35 1.94 12.41 0.23
C TYR A 35 1.42 12.77 -1.15
N ILE A 36 1.47 11.79 -2.06
CA ILE A 36 0.98 11.92 -3.42
C ILE A 36 -0.22 11.00 -3.59
N GLY A 37 -1.36 11.60 -3.92
CA GLY A 37 -2.54 10.90 -4.42
C GLY A 37 -2.63 11.04 -5.94
N ASN A 38 -2.54 9.94 -6.67
CA ASN A 38 -2.76 10.00 -8.12
C ASN A 38 -4.26 10.14 -8.44
N TYR A 39 -4.55 10.59 -9.66
CA TYR A 39 -5.91 10.59 -10.18
C TYR A 39 -6.51 9.17 -10.14
N PRO A 40 -7.81 9.00 -9.79
CA PRO A 40 -8.44 7.70 -9.77
C PRO A 40 -8.28 6.94 -11.09
N SER A 41 -8.11 5.62 -11.00
CA SER A 41 -7.95 4.78 -12.18
C SER A 41 -9.28 4.54 -12.88
N SER A 42 -9.26 4.56 -14.21
CA SER A 42 -10.34 4.06 -15.05
C SER A 42 -10.13 2.61 -15.48
N ASP A 43 -9.06 1.96 -15.00
CA ASP A 43 -8.77 0.56 -15.34
C ASP A 43 -9.75 -0.37 -14.63
N THR A 44 -10.56 -1.04 -15.43
CA THR A 44 -11.52 -2.04 -14.95
C THR A 44 -10.85 -3.39 -14.71
N LYS A 45 -9.57 -3.58 -15.04
CA LYS A 45 -8.84 -4.85 -14.84
C LYS A 45 -8.35 -5.05 -13.41
N ILE A 46 -8.97 -4.37 -12.45
CA ILE A 46 -8.66 -4.50 -11.02
C ILE A 46 -9.65 -5.39 -10.27
N ASP A 47 -10.50 -6.12 -10.98
CA ASP A 47 -11.54 -7.00 -10.42
C ASP A 47 -10.99 -8.10 -9.49
N PHE A 48 -9.69 -8.35 -9.52
CA PHE A 48 -9.00 -9.28 -8.60
C PHE A 48 -8.75 -8.68 -7.20
N LEU A 49 -8.93 -7.36 -7.04
CA LEU A 49 -8.81 -6.68 -5.75
C LEU A 49 -10.10 -6.82 -4.93
N PRO A 50 -10.01 -6.88 -3.59
CA PRO A 50 -11.16 -6.74 -2.72
C PRO A 50 -11.96 -5.47 -2.99
N GLU A 51 -13.29 -5.54 -2.88
CA GLU A 51 -14.23 -4.47 -3.24
C GLU A 51 -13.86 -3.08 -2.69
N LYS A 52 -13.42 -3.02 -1.42
CA LYS A 52 -13.01 -1.75 -0.79
C LYS A 52 -11.78 -1.12 -1.45
N LEU A 53 -10.82 -1.94 -1.89
CA LEU A 53 -9.65 -1.46 -2.62
C LEU A 53 -10.03 -1.04 -4.04
N CYS A 54 -10.88 -1.79 -4.74
CA CYS A 54 -11.42 -1.35 -6.04
C CYS A 54 -12.05 0.04 -5.93
N LYS A 55 -12.91 0.23 -4.92
CA LYS A 55 -13.57 1.52 -4.66
C LYS A 55 -12.55 2.62 -4.40
N PHE A 56 -11.53 2.36 -3.58
CA PHE A 56 -10.45 3.32 -3.33
C PHE A 56 -9.76 3.72 -4.63
N TYR A 57 -9.31 2.75 -5.43
CA TYR A 57 -8.56 3.02 -6.66
C TYR A 57 -9.37 3.73 -7.74
N MET A 58 -10.67 3.42 -7.86
CA MET A 58 -11.55 3.99 -8.89
C MET A 58 -12.19 5.33 -8.51
N HIS A 59 -12.33 5.64 -7.22
CA HIS A 59 -13.10 6.81 -6.79
C HIS A 59 -12.30 7.78 -5.91
N ILE A 60 -11.19 7.35 -5.32
CA ILE A 60 -10.38 8.16 -4.40
C ILE A 60 -9.02 8.47 -5.01
N HIS A 61 -8.15 7.47 -5.16
CA HIS A 61 -6.81 7.64 -5.75
C HIS A 61 -6.26 6.35 -6.36
N ASN A 62 -5.61 6.44 -7.52
CA ASN A 62 -4.75 5.36 -8.03
C ASN A 62 -3.41 5.29 -7.26
N GLY A 63 -3.48 4.90 -5.99
CA GLY A 63 -2.37 4.95 -5.06
C GLY A 63 -2.29 6.29 -4.33
N TRP A 64 -1.95 6.19 -3.05
CA TRP A 64 -1.78 7.29 -2.11
C TRP A 64 -0.63 6.93 -1.17
N PHE A 65 0.52 7.56 -1.36
CA PHE A 65 1.79 7.10 -0.77
C PHE A 65 2.74 8.27 -0.48
N GLU A 66 3.70 8.04 0.40
CA GLU A 66 4.72 9.01 0.80
C GLU A 66 5.70 9.26 -0.36
N ALA A 67 6.00 10.52 -0.64
CA ALA A 67 6.64 10.96 -1.89
C ALA A 67 8.11 10.54 -2.03
N ILE A 68 8.86 10.43 -0.93
CA ILE A 68 10.30 10.15 -0.93
C ILE A 68 10.55 8.64 -1.13
N SER A 69 9.92 7.81 -0.31
CA SER A 69 10.09 6.36 -0.31
C SER A 69 9.21 5.66 -1.34
N GLY A 70 8.09 6.29 -1.75
CA GLY A 70 7.05 5.64 -2.54
C GLY A 70 6.21 4.63 -1.76
N GLY A 71 6.42 4.52 -0.44
CA GLY A 71 5.78 3.56 0.46
C GLY A 71 4.84 4.24 1.46
N LEU A 72 4.65 3.59 2.61
CA LEU A 72 3.82 4.09 3.71
C LEU A 72 2.44 4.57 3.24
N GLY A 73 1.87 3.85 2.28
CA GLY A 73 0.58 4.11 1.68
C GLY A 73 0.26 3.11 0.58
N LEU A 74 -0.96 3.18 0.04
CA LEU A 74 -1.39 2.28 -1.02
C LEU A 74 -0.64 2.60 -2.31
N LEU A 75 -0.04 1.58 -2.92
CA LEU A 75 0.70 1.72 -4.17
C LEU A 75 -0.26 1.98 -5.34
N PRO A 76 0.20 2.67 -6.40
CA PRO A 76 -0.51 2.68 -7.68
C PRO A 76 -0.73 1.26 -8.19
N ILE A 77 -1.84 1.02 -8.91
CA ILE A 77 -2.18 -0.29 -9.49
C ILE A 77 -1.03 -0.84 -10.33
N GLU A 78 -0.32 0.03 -11.06
CA GLU A 78 0.79 -0.34 -11.95
C GLU A 78 2.02 -0.86 -11.20
N LYS A 79 2.06 -0.70 -9.87
CA LYS A 79 3.12 -1.19 -8.99
C LYS A 79 2.69 -2.37 -8.12
N ILE A 80 1.44 -2.82 -8.23
CA ILE A 80 0.98 -4.05 -7.57
C ILE A 80 1.61 -5.23 -8.31
N GLN A 81 2.30 -6.09 -7.57
CA GLN A 81 2.95 -7.28 -8.13
C GLN A 81 2.65 -8.50 -7.27
N PHE A 82 2.56 -9.66 -7.91
CA PHE A 82 2.54 -10.93 -7.21
C PHE A 82 3.91 -11.21 -6.58
N LEU A 83 3.93 -11.94 -5.48
CA LEU A 83 5.17 -12.24 -4.77
C LEU A 83 6.09 -13.15 -5.59
N ASP A 84 5.56 -13.95 -6.52
CA ASP A 84 6.38 -14.79 -7.40
C ASP A 84 7.07 -14.01 -8.55
N GLU A 85 6.74 -12.73 -8.74
CA GLU A 85 7.45 -11.83 -9.65
C GLU A 85 8.80 -11.35 -9.09
N SER A 86 9.11 -11.67 -7.83
CA SER A 86 10.34 -11.25 -7.13
C SER A 86 11.08 -12.43 -6.48
N GLU A 87 12.41 -12.34 -6.45
CA GLU A 87 13.25 -13.28 -5.70
C GLU A 87 13.52 -12.74 -4.27
N TRP A 88 12.99 -13.42 -3.25
CA TRP A 88 13.02 -12.94 -1.86
C TRP A 88 14.24 -13.36 -1.04
N GLY A 89 15.07 -14.29 -1.52
CA GLY A 89 16.23 -14.79 -0.77
C GLY A 89 15.90 -15.51 0.55
N LEU A 90 14.65 -15.92 0.75
CA LEU A 90 14.20 -16.59 1.97
C LEU A 90 14.38 -18.12 1.92
N PRO A 91 14.45 -18.80 3.08
CA PRO A 91 14.45 -20.26 3.14
C PRO A 91 13.23 -20.85 2.42
N ARG A 92 13.43 -22.00 1.76
CA ARG A 92 12.38 -22.68 0.99
C ARG A 92 11.11 -22.95 1.81
N GLU A 93 11.26 -23.26 3.10
CA GLU A 93 10.14 -23.49 4.03
C GLU A 93 9.24 -22.25 4.17
N ILE A 94 9.82 -21.04 4.16
CA ILE A 94 9.06 -19.78 4.21
C ILE A 94 8.40 -19.52 2.86
N LEU A 95 9.14 -19.70 1.76
CA LEU A 95 8.61 -19.52 0.40
C LEU A 95 7.45 -20.48 0.08
N GLN A 96 7.40 -21.65 0.72
CA GLN A 96 6.34 -22.64 0.57
C GLN A 96 5.22 -22.50 1.61
N SER A 97 5.32 -21.55 2.55
CA SER A 97 4.30 -21.34 3.59
C SER A 97 3.01 -20.72 3.05
N ILE A 98 3.08 -20.09 1.88
CA ILE A 98 1.96 -19.45 1.17
C ILE A 98 2.12 -19.64 -0.34
N GLU A 99 1.03 -19.54 -1.09
CA GLU A 99 1.06 -19.56 -2.56
C GLU A 99 1.43 -18.16 -3.10
N LEU A 100 2.69 -17.98 -3.50
CA LEU A 100 3.24 -16.70 -3.95
C LEU A 100 2.57 -16.18 -5.23
N SER A 101 2.23 -17.08 -6.16
CA SER A 101 1.54 -16.74 -7.42
C SER A 101 0.08 -16.29 -7.24
N LYS A 102 -0.44 -16.44 -6.03
CA LYS A 102 -1.78 -16.00 -5.61
C LYS A 102 -1.72 -14.91 -4.54
N THR A 103 -0.54 -14.37 -4.27
CA THR A 103 -0.36 -13.34 -3.25
C THR A 103 0.30 -12.13 -3.88
N TYR A 104 -0.32 -10.97 -3.76
CA TYR A 104 0.24 -9.70 -4.24
C TYR A 104 0.31 -8.68 -3.11
N TYR A 105 1.23 -7.73 -3.23
CA TYR A 105 1.33 -6.61 -2.27
C TYR A 105 0.71 -5.34 -2.84
N VAL A 106 0.13 -4.54 -1.95
CA VAL A 106 -0.47 -3.23 -2.29
C VAL A 106 0.17 -2.08 -1.52
N PHE A 107 1.13 -2.37 -0.66
CA PHE A 107 1.81 -1.42 0.22
C PHE A 107 3.16 -2.01 0.65
N HIS A 108 4.16 -1.15 0.85
CA HIS A 108 5.40 -1.47 1.57
C HIS A 108 5.73 -0.40 2.61
N ASN A 109 6.34 -0.80 3.72
CA ASN A 109 6.74 0.13 4.78
C ASN A 109 8.16 0.70 4.59
N GLY A 110 8.88 0.31 3.53
CA GLY A 110 10.28 0.71 3.29
C GLY A 110 11.32 -0.05 4.14
N GLY A 111 10.88 -0.75 5.19
CA GLY A 111 11.70 -1.60 6.06
C GLY A 111 11.62 -3.09 5.76
N GLY A 112 11.24 -3.47 4.52
CA GLY A 112 11.13 -4.88 4.11
C GLY A 112 9.81 -5.57 4.48
N GLY A 113 8.82 -4.82 4.97
CA GLY A 113 7.47 -5.30 5.24
C GLY A 113 6.49 -4.90 4.13
N PHE A 114 5.70 -5.86 3.67
CA PHE A 114 4.73 -5.71 2.61
C PHE A 114 3.35 -6.14 3.10
N LEU A 115 2.35 -5.29 2.86
CA LEU A 115 0.96 -5.64 3.16
C LEU A 115 0.34 -6.28 1.92
N CYS A 116 -0.05 -7.54 2.08
CA CYS A 116 -0.43 -8.41 0.97
C CYS A 116 -1.87 -8.90 1.07
N ILE A 117 -2.37 -9.34 -0.08
CA ILE A 117 -3.64 -10.03 -0.22
C ILE A 117 -3.36 -11.35 -0.93
N ASN A 118 -3.76 -12.44 -0.28
CA ASN A 118 -3.76 -13.78 -0.84
C ASN A 118 -5.17 -14.09 -1.39
N THR A 119 -5.23 -14.53 -2.64
CA THR A 119 -6.45 -14.85 -3.39
C THR A 119 -6.53 -16.32 -3.78
N GLU A 120 -5.88 -17.20 -3.01
CA GLU A 120 -6.01 -18.65 -3.19
C GLU A 120 -7.47 -19.09 -3.06
N ASP A 121 -8.18 -18.57 -2.06
CA ASP A 121 -9.64 -18.59 -1.97
C ASP A 121 -10.20 -17.26 -2.50
N VAL A 122 -10.65 -17.27 -3.75
CA VAL A 122 -11.20 -16.08 -4.42
C VAL A 122 -12.45 -15.55 -3.72
N ALA A 123 -13.24 -16.42 -3.07
CA ALA A 123 -14.45 -16.00 -2.37
C ALA A 123 -14.14 -15.33 -1.02
N ASN A 124 -12.97 -15.61 -0.45
CA ASN A 124 -12.55 -15.10 0.84
C ASN A 124 -11.04 -14.77 0.86
N PRO A 125 -10.63 -13.68 0.15
CA PRO A 125 -9.24 -13.27 0.11
C PRO A 125 -8.75 -12.91 1.51
N LYS A 126 -7.53 -13.34 1.84
CA LYS A 126 -6.93 -13.13 3.17
C LYS A 126 -5.82 -12.11 3.11
N SER A 127 -5.75 -11.26 4.14
CA SER A 127 -4.66 -10.31 4.28
C SER A 127 -3.53 -10.91 5.13
N LEU A 128 -2.29 -10.62 4.73
CA LEU A 128 -1.09 -11.06 5.41
C LEU A 128 0.01 -10.00 5.32
N VAL A 129 1.00 -10.11 6.18
CA VAL A 129 2.28 -9.41 6.02
C VAL A 129 3.30 -10.36 5.44
N TRP A 130 3.94 -9.94 4.37
CA TRP A 130 5.15 -10.58 3.85
C TRP A 130 6.38 -9.80 4.33
N TRP A 131 7.37 -10.51 4.86
CA TRP A 131 8.62 -9.93 5.33
C TRP A 131 9.78 -10.45 4.48
N THR A 132 10.76 -9.59 4.21
CA THR A 132 11.97 -9.98 3.46
C THR A 132 12.96 -10.80 4.29
N ASN A 133 12.73 -10.94 5.60
CA ASN A 133 13.69 -11.51 6.54
C ASN A 133 13.06 -12.40 7.62
N ASP A 134 11.75 -12.65 7.58
CA ASP A 134 11.03 -13.41 8.61
C ASP A 134 9.83 -14.16 8.01
N GLN A 135 9.21 -15.01 8.83
CA GLN A 135 7.96 -15.72 8.50
C GLN A 135 6.82 -14.72 8.23
N PRO A 136 5.94 -15.00 7.24
CA PRO A 136 4.79 -14.14 7.00
C PRO A 136 3.82 -14.14 8.18
N LYS A 137 3.22 -12.98 8.46
CA LYS A 137 2.17 -12.86 9.45
C LYS A 137 0.81 -13.01 8.78
N LEU A 138 0.15 -14.14 9.01
CA LEU A 138 -1.12 -14.48 8.37
C LEU A 138 -2.33 -13.89 9.12
N CYS A 139 -3.48 -13.80 8.43
CA CYS A 139 -4.79 -13.49 9.00
C CYS A 139 -4.82 -12.17 9.80
N ILE A 140 -4.22 -11.13 9.24
CA ILE A 140 -4.23 -9.79 9.85
C ILE A 140 -5.50 -9.01 9.48
N ASP A 141 -5.82 -8.00 10.29
CA ASP A 141 -6.76 -6.95 9.88
C ASP A 141 -6.03 -5.94 8.97
N PHE A 142 -6.39 -5.94 7.69
CA PHE A 142 -5.74 -5.13 6.66
C PHE A 142 -5.76 -3.63 6.99
N TRP A 143 -6.94 -3.09 7.28
CA TRP A 143 -7.13 -1.64 7.42
C TRP A 143 -6.52 -1.14 8.72
N THR A 144 -6.64 -1.92 9.79
CA THR A 144 -6.01 -1.60 11.08
C THR A 144 -4.49 -1.57 10.94
N LEU A 145 -3.90 -2.54 10.22
CA LEU A 145 -2.45 -2.58 10.05
C LEU A 145 -1.95 -1.48 9.10
N LEU A 146 -2.69 -1.20 8.02
CA LEU A 146 -2.39 -0.08 7.12
C LEU A 146 -2.34 1.24 7.90
N ASP A 147 -3.39 1.55 8.66
CA ASP A 147 -3.45 2.77 9.48
C ASP A 147 -2.30 2.82 10.49
N SER A 148 -2.00 1.69 11.16
CA SER A 148 -0.93 1.62 12.17
C SER A 148 0.46 1.86 11.57
N TRP A 149 0.76 1.28 10.42
CA TRP A 149 2.06 1.42 9.78
C TRP A 149 2.28 2.81 9.20
N ILE A 150 1.22 3.41 8.68
CA ILE A 150 1.24 4.80 8.25
C ILE A 150 1.49 5.72 9.45
N GLU A 151 0.77 5.54 10.56
CA GLU A 151 0.97 6.31 11.78
C GLU A 151 2.40 6.18 12.31
N ILE A 152 2.96 4.97 12.36
CA ILE A 152 4.36 4.77 12.75
C ILE A 152 5.30 5.49 11.79
N GLY A 153 5.10 5.38 10.48
CA GLY A 153 5.98 6.02 9.50
C GLY A 153 5.88 7.55 9.44
N LEU A 154 4.84 8.14 10.02
CA LEU A 154 4.71 9.59 10.17
C LEU A 154 5.38 10.13 11.43
N LEU A 155 5.56 9.28 12.45
CA LEU A 155 6.07 9.65 13.77
C LEU A 155 7.56 9.28 13.97
N TYR A 156 8.22 8.71 12.95
CA TYR A 156 9.62 8.24 12.98
C TYR A 156 10.38 8.73 11.74
#